data_AF-A0A950B6Z0-F1
#
_entry.id   AF-A0A950B6Z0-F1
#
_cell.length_a   1.000
_cell.length_b   1.000
_cell.length_c   1.000
_cell.angle_alpha   90.00
_cell.angle_beta   90.00
_cell.angle_gamma   90.00
#
_symmetry.space_group_name_H-M   'P 1'
#
loop_
_entity.id
_entity.type
_entity.pdbx_description
1 polymer ?
#
loop_
_entity_poly.entity_id
_entity_poly.type
_entity_poly.pdbx_seq_one_letter_code
_entity_poly.pdbx_strand_id
1 'polypeptide(L)' 'CEAGCRGICPTCGADLNEGPCGCPPAGRDPRWAALDDLHLS' A
#
# COMPACT_ATOMS: atom_id res chain seq x y z
N CYS A 1 4.77 4.02 18.46
CA CYS A 1 5.25 4.08 17.07
C CYS A 1 6.41 5.07 17.03
N GLU A 2 7.58 4.63 16.57
CA GLU A 2 8.77 5.48 16.43
C GLU A 2 8.91 5.93 14.97
N ALA A 3 9.75 6.93 14.70
CA ALA A 3 9.91 7.52 13.38
C ALA A 3 10.36 6.52 12.28
N GLY A 4 10.97 5.39 12.66
CA GLY A 4 11.45 4.34 11.73
C GLY A 4 10.58 3.09 11.66
N CYS A 5 9.45 3.03 12.37
CA CYS A 5 8.60 1.85 12.38
C CYS A 5 7.93 1.68 11.00
N ARG A 6 8.18 0.55 10.35
CA ARG A 6 7.55 0.21 9.05
C ARG A 6 6.13 -0.32 9.20
N GLY A 7 5.76 -0.73 10.42
CA GLY A 7 4.43 -1.20 10.77
C GLY A 7 4.12 -2.59 10.23
N ILE A 8 2.82 -2.89 10.10
CA ILE A 8 2.31 -4.19 9.70
C ILE A 8 1.76 -4.11 8.27
N CYS A 9 1.93 -5.17 7.48
CA CYS A 9 1.31 -5.28 6.16
C CYS A 9 -0.23 -5.23 6.31
N PRO A 10 -0.91 -4.26 5.67
CA PRO A 10 -2.37 -4.11 5.79
C PRO A 10 -3.15 -5.24 5.11
N THR A 11 -2.49 -6.05 4.28
CA THR A 11 -3.10 -7.15 3.55
C THR A 11 -3.00 -8.48 4.31
N CYS A 12 -1.86 -8.78 4.93
CA CYS A 12 -1.60 -10.10 5.52
C CYS A 12 -1.20 -10.09 7.00
N GLY A 13 -0.95 -8.92 7.61
CA GLY A 13 -0.56 -8.85 9.02
C GLY A 13 0.92 -9.10 9.32
N ALA A 14 1.78 -9.29 8.31
CA ALA A 14 3.21 -9.50 8.51
C ALA A 14 3.92 -8.24 9.06
N ASP A 15 4.87 -8.43 9.97
CA ASP A 15 5.70 -7.34 10.49
C ASP A 15 6.72 -6.88 9.44
N LEU A 16 6.56 -5.67 8.93
CA LEU A 16 7.45 -5.10 7.93
C LEU A 16 8.81 -4.73 8.53
N ASN A 17 8.95 -4.68 9.85
CA ASN A 17 10.21 -4.46 10.54
C ASN A 17 11.15 -5.68 10.42
N GLU A 18 10.62 -6.88 10.21
CA GLU A 18 11.42 -8.10 9.98
C GLU A 18 11.81 -8.28 8.50
N GLY A 19 11.05 -7.70 7.57
CA GLY A 19 11.34 -7.74 6.14
C GLY A 19 10.12 -7.44 5.28
N PRO A 20 10.28 -7.40 3.94
CA PRO A 20 9.15 -7.23 3.03
C PRO A 20 8.21 -8.45 3.06
N CYS A 21 6.90 -8.21 3.00
CA CYS A 21 5.93 -9.27 2.79
C CYS A 21 5.89 -9.73 1.32
N GLY A 22 5.51 -10.99 1.08
CA GLY A 22 5.32 -11.53 -0.27
C GLY A 22 3.95 -11.20 -0.92
N CYS A 23 3.19 -10.25 -0.36
CA CYS A 23 1.92 -9.86 -0.97
C CYS A 23 2.14 -9.29 -2.38
N PRO A 24 1.25 -9.59 -3.33
CA PRO A 24 1.31 -8.93 -4.62
C PRO A 24 1.21 -7.42 -4.42
N PRO A 25 1.79 -6.60 -5.33
CA PRO A 25 1.61 -5.16 -5.29
C PRO A 25 0.13 -4.85 -5.17
N ALA A 26 -0.22 -3.94 -4.26
CA ALA A 26 -1.60 -3.49 -4.12
C ALA A 26 -2.07 -3.03 -5.51
N GLY A 27 -3.03 -3.78 -6.07
CA GLY A 27 -3.62 -3.45 -7.35
C GLY A 27 -4.25 -2.06 -7.28
N ARG A 28 -4.51 -1.47 -8.45
CA ARG A 28 -5.21 -0.20 -8.51
C ARG A 28 -6.57 -0.34 -7.84
N ASP A 29 -6.78 0.46 -6.79
CA ASP A 29 -8.03 0.41 -6.04
C ASP A 29 -9.17 0.95 -6.93
N PRO A 30 -10.22 0.15 -7.18
CA PRO A 30 -11.28 0.52 -8.11
C PRO A 30 -12.04 1.77 -7.69
N ARG A 31 -11.98 2.19 -6.41
CA ARG A 31 -12.58 3.46 -5.96
C ARG A 31 -11.93 4.68 -6.62
N TRP A 32 -10.68 4.54 -7.06
CA TRP A 32 -9.92 5.59 -7.72
C TRP A 32 -10.03 5.53 -9.26
N ALA A 33 -10.81 4.59 -9.80
CA ALA A 33 -11.03 4.43 -11.24
C ALA A 33 -11.44 5.75 -11.91
N ALA A 34 -12.32 6.52 -11.27
CA ALA A 34 -12.84 7.79 -11.77
C ALA A 34 -11.78 8.90 -11.92
N LEU A 35 -10.59 8.76 -11.30
CA LEU A 35 -9.53 9.75 -11.43
C LEU A 35 -8.62 9.53 -12.65
N ASP A 36 -8.76 8.44 -13.40
CA ASP A 36 -7.95 8.23 -14.62
C ASP A 36 -8.19 9.30 -15.67
N ASP A 37 -9.43 9.74 -15.79
CA ASP A 37 -9.85 10.67 -16.85
C ASP A 37 -9.57 12.13 -16.48
N LEU A 38 -9.01 12.39 -15.29
CA LEU A 38 -8.63 13.73 -14.86
C LEU A 38 -7.32 14.16 -15.52
N HIS A 39 -7.45 14.82 -16.67
CA HIS A 39 -6.36 15.54 -17.31
C HIS A 39 -6.16 16.90 -16.63
N LEU A 40 -5.26 16.95 -15.65
CA LEU A 40 -4.76 18.20 -15.08
C LEU A 40 -3.71 18.78 -16.03
N SER A 41 -4.15 19.61 -16.97
CA SER A 41 -3.30 20.45 -17.83
C SER A 41 -2.90 21.75 -17.11
#